data_AF-A0A0F2NCF9-F1
#
_entry.id   AF-A0A0F2NCF9-F1
#
_cell.length_a   1.000
_cell.length_b   1.000
_cell.length_c   1.000
_cell.angle_alpha   90.00
_cell.angle_beta   90.00
_cell.angle_gamma   90.00
#
_symmetry.space_group_name_H-M   'P 1'
#
loop_
_entity.id
_entity.type
_entity.pdbx_description
1 polymer ?
#
loop_
_entity_poly.entity_id
_entity_poly.type
_entity_poly.pdbx_seq_one_letter_code
_entity_poly.pdbx_strand_id
1 'polypeptide(L)'
;MCEVYDFPQKDDMDAMKTAISIFLDTRNGPTRNVMQGVLKFILDKYKIDQIKFVDYIIERGKQGGVRIIPRKMAHGRECPGCGEVIYKRPENGGKVVFLSILQGDDGDLATYGCGGCKCVFGKWEEIK
;
A
#
# COMPACT_ATOMS: atom_id res chain seq x y z
N MET A 1 -30.47 14.05 16.35
CA MET A 1 -29.20 14.79 16.09
C MET A 1 -28.49 14.07 14.96
N CYS A 2 -28.18 14.75 13.86
CA CYS A 2 -27.29 14.20 12.84
C CYS A 2 -25.85 14.40 13.34
N GLU A 3 -25.12 13.31 13.53
CA GLU A 3 -23.68 13.39 13.78
C GLU A 3 -22.99 13.83 12.48
N VAL A 4 -22.36 15.00 12.51
CA VAL A 4 -21.49 15.46 11.42
C VAL A 4 -20.14 14.78 11.64
N TYR A 5 -19.81 13.83 10.78
CA TYR A 5 -18.49 13.19 10.78
C TYR A 5 -17.51 14.09 10.03
N ASP A 6 -16.42 14.48 10.69
CA ASP A 6 -15.31 15.12 9.99
C ASP A 6 -14.75 14.14 8.96
N PHE A 7 -14.49 14.62 7.75
CA PHE A 7 -13.85 13.83 6.70
C PHE A 7 -12.34 14.11 6.68
N PRO A 8 -11.50 13.14 6.24
CA PRO A 8 -10.08 13.36 6.03
C PRO A 8 -9.83 14.61 5.19
N GLN A 9 -9.00 15.52 5.71
CA GLN A 9 -8.64 16.72 4.99
C GLN A 9 -7.51 16.44 4.01
N LYS A 10 -7.24 17.41 3.12
CA LYS A 10 -6.17 17.30 2.14
C LYS A 10 -4.82 16.97 2.80
N ASP A 11 -4.51 17.61 3.92
CA ASP A 11 -3.25 17.39 4.63
C ASP A 11 -3.12 15.97 5.18
N ASP A 12 -4.21 15.36 5.67
CA ASP A 12 -4.21 13.96 6.07
C ASP A 12 -3.95 13.04 4.87
N MET A 13 -4.61 13.31 3.74
CA MET A 13 -4.44 12.55 2.51
C MET A 13 -3.01 12.64 1.96
N ASP A 14 -2.41 13.83 2.02
CA ASP A 14 -1.04 14.07 1.59
C ASP A 14 -0.02 13.45 2.55
N ALA A 15 -0.30 13.44 3.86
CA ALA A 15 0.50 12.71 4.85
C ALA A 15 0.52 11.19 4.58
N MET A 16 -0.64 10.59 4.28
CA MET A 16 -0.71 9.16 3.91
C MET A 16 0.13 8.84 2.66
N LYS A 17 -0.02 9.65 1.59
CA LYS A 17 0.77 9.48 0.36
C LYS A 17 2.26 9.64 0.61
N THR A 18 2.64 10.63 1.39
CA THR A 18 4.04 10.92 1.73
C THR A 18 4.65 9.76 2.51
N ALA A 19 3.93 9.22 3.49
CA ALA A 19 4.39 8.08 4.28
C ALA A 19 4.63 6.84 3.41
N ILE A 20 3.74 6.55 2.44
CA ILE A 20 3.94 5.50 1.45
C ILE A 20 5.16 5.81 0.59
N SER A 21 5.26 7.02 0.03
CA SER A 21 6.37 7.39 -0.85
C SER A 21 7.74 7.26 -0.17
N ILE A 22 7.85 7.71 1.08
CA ILE A 22 9.06 7.59 1.90
C ILE A 22 9.42 6.11 2.07
N PHE A 23 8.46 5.26 2.43
CA PHE A 23 8.72 3.82 2.54
C PHE A 23 9.17 3.21 1.20
N LEU A 24 8.59 3.63 0.07
CA LEU A 24 9.01 3.17 -1.25
C LEU A 24 10.42 3.63 -1.65
N ASP A 25 10.90 4.77 -1.14
CA ASP A 25 12.29 5.21 -1.33
C ASP A 25 13.27 4.36 -0.50
N THR A 26 13.01 4.30 0.81
CA THR A 26 13.95 3.78 1.80
C THR A 26 13.91 2.25 1.90
N ARG A 27 12.73 1.64 1.71
CA ARG A 27 12.46 0.20 1.70
C ARG A 27 12.99 -0.53 2.93
N ASN A 28 12.92 0.09 4.10
CA ASN A 28 13.42 -0.48 5.36
C ASN A 28 12.31 -0.66 6.41
N GLY A 29 12.59 -1.50 7.42
CA GLY A 29 11.63 -1.83 8.48
C GLY A 29 11.10 -0.61 9.28
N PRO A 30 11.97 0.29 9.78
CA PRO A 30 11.52 1.45 10.55
C PRO A 30 10.53 2.34 9.78
N THR A 31 10.82 2.65 8.52
CA THR A 31 9.92 3.47 7.69
C THR A 31 8.61 2.74 7.34
N ARG A 32 8.62 1.40 7.23
CA ARG A 32 7.40 0.61 7.11
C ARG A 32 6.49 0.78 8.32
N ASN A 33 7.06 0.74 9.53
CA ASN A 33 6.30 0.89 10.77
C ASN A 33 5.71 2.30 10.89
N VAL A 34 6.49 3.33 10.55
CA VAL A 34 5.99 4.72 10.50
C VAL A 34 4.85 4.84 9.49
N MET A 35 5.03 4.30 8.27
CA MET A 35 3.97 4.29 7.26
C MET A 35 2.69 3.65 7.81
N GLN A 36 2.77 2.42 8.30
CA GLN A 36 1.61 1.72 8.88
C GLN A 36 0.94 2.50 10.02
N GLY A 37 1.74 3.12 10.90
CA GLY A 37 1.26 3.97 11.99
C GLY A 37 0.49 5.19 11.50
N VAL A 38 1.02 5.92 10.51
CA VAL A 38 0.34 7.10 9.91
C VAL A 38 -0.98 6.69 9.26
N LEU A 39 -0.96 5.63 8.44
CA LEU A 39 -2.18 5.16 7.76
C LEU A 39 -3.25 4.75 8.78
N LYS A 40 -2.84 4.03 9.82
CA LYS A 40 -3.74 3.58 10.91
C LYS A 40 -4.32 4.76 11.67
N PHE A 41 -3.46 5.70 12.08
CA PHE A 41 -3.85 6.87 12.85
C PHE A 41 -4.93 7.68 12.15
N ILE A 42 -4.81 7.88 10.84
CA ILE A 42 -5.79 8.65 10.08
C ILE A 42 -7.14 7.90 9.98
N LEU A 43 -7.12 6.59 9.72
CA LEU A 43 -8.34 5.78 9.76
C LEU A 43 -9.01 5.82 11.16
N ASP A 44 -8.21 5.81 12.23
CA ASP A 44 -8.68 5.88 13.63
C ASP A 44 -9.25 7.26 13.97
N LYS A 45 -8.56 8.35 13.59
CA LYS A 45 -8.98 9.75 13.80
C LYS A 45 -10.38 10.00 13.25
N TYR A 46 -10.67 9.46 12.06
CA TYR A 46 -11.94 9.67 11.36
C TYR A 46 -12.96 8.54 11.55
N LYS A 47 -12.63 7.50 12.33
CA LYS A 47 -13.50 6.32 12.56
C LYS A 47 -14.02 5.69 11.26
N ILE A 48 -13.19 5.64 10.23
CA ILE A 48 -13.53 5.06 8.92
C ILE A 48 -12.77 3.75 8.70
N ASP A 49 -13.37 2.87 7.91
CA ASP A 49 -12.77 1.56 7.59
C ASP A 49 -11.85 1.61 6.39
N GLN A 50 -12.05 2.57 5.47
CA GLN A 50 -11.22 2.71 4.28
C GLN A 50 -11.15 4.14 3.74
N ILE A 51 -10.05 4.42 3.05
CA ILE A 51 -9.82 5.61 2.24
C ILE A 51 -9.44 5.17 0.82
N LYS A 52 -10.06 5.79 -0.19
CA LYS A 52 -9.84 5.47 -1.60
C LYS A 52 -8.95 6.52 -2.26
N PHE A 53 -7.81 6.09 -2.77
CA PHE A 53 -6.98 6.85 -3.72
C PHE A 53 -7.25 6.37 -5.14
N VAL A 54 -6.70 7.10 -6.12
CA VAL A 54 -6.81 6.77 -7.55
C VAL A 54 -6.19 5.41 -7.85
N ASP A 55 -5.03 5.11 -7.27
CA ASP A 55 -4.25 3.91 -7.60
C ASP A 55 -4.44 2.74 -6.61
N TYR A 56 -4.93 3.03 -5.41
CA TYR A 56 -5.08 2.05 -4.34
C TYR A 56 -6.14 2.46 -3.32
N ILE A 57 -6.52 1.53 -2.46
CA ILE A 57 -7.40 1.73 -1.31
C ILE A 57 -6.60 1.40 -0.07
N ILE A 58 -6.75 2.18 0.98
CA ILE A 58 -6.19 1.89 2.29
C ILE A 58 -7.35 1.48 3.18
N GLU A 59 -7.31 0.29 3.77
CA GLU A 59 -8.36 -0.25 4.61
C GLU A 59 -7.84 -0.81 5.94
N ARG A 60 -8.73 -0.94 6.92
CA ARG A 60 -8.44 -1.65 8.16
C ARG A 60 -8.22 -3.13 7.91
N GLY A 61 -7.11 -3.65 8.44
CA GLY A 61 -6.86 -5.09 8.49
C GLY A 61 -7.55 -5.77 9.67
N LYS A 62 -7.84 -7.06 9.55
CA LYS A 62 -8.51 -7.88 10.58
C LYS A 62 -7.79 -7.93 11.94
N GLN A 63 -6.48 -7.66 11.98
CA GLN A 63 -5.64 -7.65 13.20
C GLN A 63 -5.29 -6.23 13.69
N GLY A 64 -6.11 -5.23 13.36
CA GLY A 64 -5.90 -3.85 13.80
C GLY A 64 -4.79 -3.09 13.07
N GLY A 65 -4.11 -3.74 12.11
CA GLY A 65 -3.20 -3.11 11.16
C GLY A 65 -3.92 -2.47 9.97
N VAL A 66 -3.17 -2.12 8.94
CA VAL A 66 -3.70 -1.52 7.71
C VAL A 66 -3.32 -2.37 6.50
N ARG A 67 -4.24 -2.50 5.56
CA ARG A 67 -4.01 -3.13 4.27
C ARG A 67 -4.07 -2.08 3.16
N ILE A 68 -3.18 -2.22 2.18
CA ILE A 68 -3.23 -1.46 0.94
C ILE A 68 -3.77 -2.41 -0.13
N ILE A 69 -4.87 -2.04 -0.77
CA ILE A 69 -5.48 -2.80 -1.87
C ILE A 69 -5.17 -2.08 -3.18
N PRO A 70 -4.58 -2.76 -4.18
CA PRO A 70 -4.23 -2.15 -5.43
C PRO A 70 -5.45 -2.03 -6.34
N ARG A 71 -5.50 -0.98 -7.17
CA ARG A 71 -6.46 -0.86 -8.28
C ARG A 71 -5.86 -1.22 -9.62
N LYS A 72 -4.53 -1.19 -9.73
CA LYS A 72 -3.77 -1.56 -10.92
C LYS A 72 -3.15 -2.95 -10.74
N MET A 73 -3.18 -3.77 -11.78
CA MET A 73 -2.61 -5.12 -11.76
C MET A 73 -1.38 -5.23 -12.65
N ALA A 74 -0.41 -6.04 -12.22
CA ALA A 74 0.69 -6.50 -13.05
C ALA A 74 0.29 -7.81 -13.75
N HIS A 75 0.54 -7.90 -15.06
CA HIS A 75 0.29 -9.11 -15.87
C HIS A 75 1.53 -9.99 -16.03
N GLY A 76 2.65 -9.63 -15.40
CA GLY A 76 3.92 -10.31 -15.55
C GLY A 76 4.82 -10.12 -14.33
N ARG A 77 6.13 -10.18 -14.55
CA ARG A 77 7.15 -10.04 -13.49
C ARG A 77 7.68 -8.62 -13.34
N GLU A 78 6.98 -7.64 -13.89
CA GLU A 78 7.44 -6.25 -13.99
C GLU A 78 6.43 -5.27 -13.41
N CYS A 79 6.94 -4.17 -12.89
CA CYS A 79 6.14 -3.04 -12.45
C CYS A 79 5.40 -2.45 -13.65
N PRO A 80 4.06 -2.31 -13.61
CA PRO A 80 3.28 -1.84 -14.74
C PRO A 80 3.40 -0.32 -14.96
N GLY A 81 4.19 0.39 -14.16
CA GLY A 81 4.50 1.81 -14.33
C GLY A 81 5.82 2.08 -15.04
N CYS A 82 6.87 1.29 -14.77
CA CYS A 82 8.21 1.55 -15.30
C CYS A 82 9.00 0.31 -15.76
N GLY A 83 8.42 -0.89 -15.72
CA GLY A 83 9.08 -2.13 -16.16
C GLY A 83 10.06 -2.75 -15.15
N GLU A 84 10.21 -2.19 -13.94
CA GLU A 84 11.13 -2.75 -12.94
C GLU A 84 10.71 -4.17 -12.52
N VAL A 85 11.67 -5.10 -12.47
CA VAL A 85 11.39 -6.50 -12.13
C VAL A 85 11.00 -6.66 -10.66
N ILE A 86 9.84 -7.30 -10.40
CA ILE A 86 9.18 -7.40 -9.08
C ILE A 86 10.04 -8.13 -8.05
N TYR A 87 10.66 -9.26 -8.43
CA TYR A 87 11.44 -10.11 -7.51
C TYR A 87 12.95 -9.88 -7.59
N LYS A 88 13.37 -8.79 -8.21
CA LYS A 88 14.79 -8.42 -8.21
C LYS A 88 15.19 -8.06 -6.78
N ARG A 89 16.22 -8.71 -6.26
CA ARG A 89 16.65 -8.48 -4.89
C ARG A 89 17.23 -7.07 -4.71
N PRO A 90 17.11 -6.43 -3.53
CA PRO A 90 17.65 -5.09 -3.28
C PRO A 90 19.15 -4.98 -3.53
N GLU A 91 19.95 -5.99 -3.19
CA GLU A 91 21.40 -6.03 -3.44
C GLU A 91 21.75 -5.99 -4.94
N ASN A 92 20.81 -6.38 -5.80
CA ASN A 92 20.93 -6.30 -7.26
C ASN A 92 20.26 -5.04 -7.83
N GLY A 93 19.96 -4.05 -6.97
CA GLY A 93 19.32 -2.80 -7.35
C GLY A 93 17.80 -2.91 -7.58
N GLY A 94 17.14 -3.98 -7.12
CA GLY A 94 15.69 -4.12 -7.24
C GLY A 94 14.93 -3.05 -6.46
N LYS A 95 13.93 -2.42 -7.09
CA LYS A 95 13.19 -1.26 -6.51
C LYS A 95 11.75 -1.58 -6.10
N VAL A 96 11.28 -2.80 -6.30
CA VAL A 96 9.93 -3.21 -5.93
C VAL A 96 9.94 -3.79 -4.52
N VAL A 97 8.96 -3.41 -3.71
CA VAL A 97 8.79 -3.87 -2.33
C VAL A 97 7.35 -4.32 -2.08
N PHE A 98 7.20 -5.34 -1.25
CA PHE A 98 5.91 -5.82 -0.80
C PHE A 98 5.27 -4.87 0.23
N LEU A 99 4.00 -4.54 0.05
CA LEU A 99 3.22 -3.65 0.93
C LEU A 99 2.26 -4.45 1.82
N SER A 100 1.44 -5.30 1.21
CA SER A 100 0.35 -6.02 1.86
C SER A 100 -0.12 -7.22 1.05
N ILE A 101 -0.85 -8.13 1.69
CA ILE A 101 -1.46 -9.30 1.07
C ILE A 101 -2.93 -9.39 1.47
N LEU A 102 -3.76 -9.73 0.50
CA LEU A 102 -5.13 -10.18 0.72
C LEU A 102 -5.16 -11.68 0.42
N GLN A 103 -5.21 -12.47 1.48
CA GLN A 103 -5.29 -13.92 1.36
C GLN A 103 -6.70 -14.33 0.93
N GLY A 104 -6.78 -15.24 -0.03
CA GLY A 104 -8.02 -15.79 -0.57
C GLY A 104 -7.90 -17.28 -0.81
N ASP A 105 -9.05 -17.95 -0.94
CA ASP A 105 -9.09 -19.42 -1.07
C ASP A 105 -8.49 -19.90 -2.40
N ASP A 106 -8.63 -19.11 -3.47
CA ASP A 106 -8.14 -19.42 -4.82
C ASP A 106 -6.77 -18.80 -5.14
N GLY A 107 -6.15 -18.11 -4.19
CA GLY A 107 -4.87 -17.43 -4.37
C GLY A 107 -4.73 -16.14 -3.57
N ASP A 108 -3.48 -15.71 -3.40
CA ASP A 108 -3.15 -14.53 -2.62
C ASP A 108 -2.97 -13.32 -3.54
N LEU A 109 -3.70 -12.24 -3.28
CA LEU A 109 -3.45 -10.95 -3.93
C LEU A 109 -2.36 -10.20 -3.17
N ALA A 110 -1.13 -10.26 -3.67
CA ALA A 110 -0.02 -9.49 -3.15
C ALA A 110 -0.03 -8.07 -3.74
N THR A 111 0.21 -7.09 -2.87
CA THR A 111 0.31 -5.67 -3.22
C THR A 111 1.76 -5.25 -3.12
N TYR A 112 2.25 -4.62 -4.18
CA TYR A 112 3.61 -4.15 -4.31
C TYR A 112 3.63 -2.64 -4.54
N GLY A 113 4.74 -2.02 -4.17
CA GLY A 113 5.05 -0.65 -4.55
C GLY A 113 6.44 -0.56 -5.17
N CYS A 114 6.59 0.30 -6.18
CA CYS A 114 7.86 0.53 -6.86
C CYS A 114 8.51 1.84 -6.37
N GLY A 115 9.73 1.77 -5.83
CA GLY A 115 10.51 2.94 -5.48
C GLY A 115 10.89 3.80 -6.69
N GLY A 116 11.04 3.20 -7.88
CA GLY A 116 11.45 3.90 -9.10
C GLY A 116 10.40 4.83 -9.69
N CYS A 117 9.11 4.46 -9.64
CA CYS A 117 8.02 5.24 -10.24
C CYS A 117 6.85 5.53 -9.29
N LYS A 118 6.95 5.11 -8.02
CA LYS A 118 5.92 5.26 -6.98
C LYS A 118 4.59 4.55 -7.26
N CYS A 119 4.53 3.75 -8.31
CA CYS A 119 3.34 2.97 -8.65
C CYS A 119 3.10 1.88 -7.59
N VAL A 120 1.86 1.83 -7.10
CA VAL A 120 1.33 0.72 -6.27
C VAL A 120 0.48 -0.16 -7.17
N PHE A 121 0.70 -1.47 -7.11
CA PHE A 121 0.04 -2.42 -7.99
C PHE A 121 -0.10 -3.80 -7.33
N GLY A 122 -1.05 -4.58 -7.82
CA GLY A 122 -1.32 -5.94 -7.37
C GLY A 122 -0.75 -6.97 -8.31
N LYS A 123 -0.46 -8.15 -7.78
CA LYS A 123 -0.21 -9.36 -8.55
C LYS A 123 -0.81 -10.53 -7.79
N TRP A 124 -1.49 -11.42 -8.51
CA TRP A 124 -1.89 -12.71 -7.97
C TRP A 124 -0.65 -13.58 -7.78
N GLU A 125 -0.47 -14.08 -6.57
CA GLU A 125 0.55 -15.05 -6.22
C GLU A 125 -0.09 -16.42 -6.06
N GLU A 126 0.52 -17.41 -6.71
CA GLU A 126 0.11 -18.80 -6.57
C GLU A 126 0.56 -19.32 -5.20
N ILE A 127 -0.37 -19.93 -4.47
CA ILE A 127 -0.06 -20.69 -3.26
C ILE A 127 0.60 -21.99 -3.72
N LYS A 128 1.89 -22.16 -3.45
CA LYS A 128 2.62 -23.41 -3.71
C LYS A 128 2.49 -24.37 -2.54
#